data_AF-A0A151AX10-F1
#
_entry.id   AF-A0A151AX10-F1
#
_cell.length_a   1.000
_cell.length_b   1.000
_cell.length_c   1.000
_cell.angle_alpha   90.00
_cell.angle_beta   90.00
_cell.angle_gamma   90.00
#
_symmetry.space_group_name_H-M   'P 1'
#
loop_
_entity.id
_entity.type
_entity.pdbx_description
1 polymer ?
#
loop_
_entity_poly.entity_id
_entity_poly.type
_entity_poly.pdbx_seq_one_letter_code
_entity_poly.pdbx_strand_id
1 'polypeptide(L)' 'MAHYQVTVDGELLQQLFLRDDGLAPLVEQVLNQILEAQVTEQLKAKPYERTEERRGYCNGYREKSLVTRIGRLVL' A
#
# COMPACT_ATOMS: atom_id res chain seq x y z
N MET A 1 -11.96 -7.61 -9.13
CA MET A 1 -10.56 -7.90 -8.72
C MET A 1 -9.78 -6.61 -8.87
N ALA A 2 -9.11 -6.13 -7.82
CA ALA A 2 -8.33 -4.90 -7.90
C ALA A 2 -7.15 -5.10 -8.88
N HIS A 3 -6.99 -4.17 -9.81
CA HIS A 3 -5.82 -4.11 -10.70
C HIS A 3 -4.73 -3.33 -9.97
N TYR A 4 -3.58 -3.98 -9.73
CA TYR A 4 -2.46 -3.36 -9.03
C TYR A 4 -1.45 -2.85 -10.05
N GLN A 5 -1.21 -1.54 -10.04
CA GLN A 5 -0.22 -0.90 -10.90
C GLN A 5 0.98 -0.52 -10.04
N VAL A 6 2.00 -1.37 -10.06
CA VAL A 6 3.27 -1.09 -9.39
C VAL A 6 4.07 -0.19 -10.33
N THR A 7 4.08 1.11 -10.06
CA THR A 7 4.99 2.06 -10.70
C THR A 7 6.35 1.91 -10.03
N VAL A 8 7.31 1.31 -10.73
CA VAL A 8 8.67 1.15 -10.23
C VAL A 8 9.53 2.26 -10.83
N ASP A 9 10.02 3.16 -9.98
CA ASP A 9 10.93 4.23 -10.39
C ASP A 9 12.34 3.69 -10.66
N GLY A 10 13.11 4.41 -11.49
CA GLY A 10 14.46 4.00 -11.88
C GLY A 10 15.43 3.82 -10.71
N GLU A 11 15.29 4.62 -9.65
CA GLU A 11 16.06 4.48 -8.42
C GLU A 11 15.68 3.22 -7.65
N LEU A 12 14.39 2.86 -7.63
CA LEU A 12 13.88 1.67 -6.96
C LEU A 12 14.30 0.39 -7.70
N LEU A 13 14.33 0.44 -9.04
CA LEU A 13 14.95 -0.62 -9.86
C LEU A 13 16.43 -0.79 -9.57
N GLN A 14 17.19 0.30 -9.46
CA GLN A 14 18.62 0.22 -9.12
C GLN A 14 18.82 -0.37 -7.73
N GLN A 15 18.01 0.03 -6.74
CA GLN A 15 18.08 -0.55 -5.39
C GLN A 15 17.74 -2.04 -5.40
N LEU A 16 16.73 -2.48 -6.15
CA LEU A 16 16.35 -3.90 -6.28
C LEU A 16 17.45 -4.78 -6.87
N PHE A 17 18.20 -4.28 -7.86
CA PHE A 17 19.20 -5.07 -8.57
C PHE A 17 20.61 -4.93 -8.02
N LEU A 18 20.94 -3.82 -7.37
CA LEU A 18 22.30 -3.52 -6.91
C LEU A 18 22.48 -3.66 -5.40
N ARG A 19 21.39 -3.72 -4.63
CA ARG A 19 21.45 -3.83 -3.16
C ARG A 19 20.42 -4.82 -2.61
N ASP A 20 20.78 -5.49 -1.52
CA ASP A 20 19.90 -6.47 -0.87
C ASP A 20 18.71 -5.82 -0.12
N ASP A 21 18.73 -4.49 0.08
CA ASP A 21 17.72 -3.72 0.82
C ASP A 21 16.60 -3.12 -0.05
N GLY A 22 16.72 -3.17 -1.39
CA GLY A 22 15.75 -2.58 -2.32
C GLY A 22 14.37 -3.27 -2.35
N LEU A 23 14.27 -4.47 -1.79
CA LEU A 23 13.02 -5.23 -1.77
C LEU A 23 12.05 -4.72 -0.68
N ALA A 24 12.57 -4.22 0.44
CA ALA A 24 11.77 -3.65 1.52
C ALA A 24 10.88 -2.46 1.08
N PRO A 25 11.40 -1.41 0.42
CA PRO A 25 10.57 -0.28 -0.02
C PRO A 25 9.56 -0.67 -1.09
N LEU A 26 9.88 -1.62 -1.97
CA LEU A 26 8.90 -2.13 -2.95
C LEU A 26 7.72 -2.80 -2.24
N VAL A 27 8.01 -3.66 -1.26
CA VAL A 27 6.96 -4.35 -0.50
C VAL A 27 6.14 -3.36 0.32
N GLU A 28 6.77 -2.34 0.89
CA GLU A 28 6.06 -1.28 1.61
C GLU A 28 5.05 -0.55 0.71
N GLN A 29 5.47 -0.14 -0.49
CA GLN A 29 4.58 0.50 -1.47
C GLN A 29 3.43 -0.41 -1.90
N VAL A 30 3.73 -1.67 -2.21
CA VAL A 30 2.72 -2.65 -2.64
C VAL A 30 1.70 -2.92 -1.53
N LEU A 31 2.16 -3.05 -0.28
CA LEU A 31 1.27 -3.27 0.87
C LEU A 31 0.37 -2.05 1.12
N ASN A 32 0.89 -0.83 1.00
CA ASN A 32 0.09 0.37 1.13
C ASN A 32 -1.02 0.45 0.07
N GLN A 33 -0.73 0.10 -1.19
CA GLN A 33 -1.76 0.04 -2.24
C GLN A 33 -2.82 -1.03 -1.95
N ILE A 34 -2.43 -2.20 -1.44
CA ILE A 34 -3.38 -3.26 -1.06
C ILE A 34 -4.28 -2.78 0.08
N LEU A 35 -3.71 -2.14 1.10
CA LEU A 35 -4.46 -1.61 2.25
C LEU A 35 -5.48 -0.55 1.81
N GLU A 36 -5.09 0.38 0.94
CA GLU A 36 -6.01 1.36 0.37
C GLU A 36 -7.15 0.70 -0.42
N ALA A 37 -6.83 -0.28 -1.26
CA ALA A 37 -7.83 -1.01 -2.03
C ALA A 37 -8.83 -1.74 -1.11
N GLN A 38 -8.33 -2.43 -0.07
CA GLN A 38 -9.17 -3.10 0.92
C GLN A 38 -10.11 -2.13 1.66
N VAL A 39 -9.60 -0.94 2.03
CA VAL A 39 -10.42 0.10 2.64
C VAL A 39 -11.55 0.53 1.69
N THR A 40 -11.25 0.79 0.42
CA THR A 40 -12.28 1.21 -0.54
C THR A 40 -13.33 0.13 -0.79
N GLU A 41 -12.92 -1.15 -0.84
CA GLU A 41 -13.82 -2.30 -1.02
C GLU A 41 -14.71 -2.49 0.21
N GLN A 42 -14.14 -2.42 1.41
CA GLN A 42 -14.88 -2.55 2.67
C GLN A 42 -15.89 -1.41 2.85
N LEU A 43 -15.48 -0.17 2.56
CA LEU A 43 -16.34 1.01 2.67
C LEU A 43 -17.35 1.12 1.53
N LYS A 44 -17.13 0.41 0.42
CA LYS A 44 -17.88 0.55 -0.85
C LYS A 44 -17.91 1.98 -1.38
N ALA A 45 -16.84 2.72 -1.14
CA ALA A 45 -16.70 4.10 -1.57
C ALA A 45 -15.22 4.49 -1.64
N LYS A 46 -14.85 5.24 -2.68
CA LYS A 46 -13.53 5.89 -2.78
C LYS A 46 -13.45 7.13 -1.88
N PRO A 47 -12.23 7.66 -1.64
CA PRO A 47 -12.06 8.93 -0.95
C PRO A 47 -12.92 10.03 -1.58
N TYR A 48 -13.68 10.74 -0.73
CA TYR A 48 -14.59 11.82 -1.11
C TYR A 48 -15.74 11.45 -2.06
N GLU A 49 -15.91 10.18 -2.42
CA GLU A 49 -17.01 9.72 -3.27
C GLU A 49 -18.32 9.76 -2.48
N ARG A 50 -19.43 10.10 -3.15
CA ARG A 50 -20.78 10.00 -2.57
C ARG A 50 -21.48 8.79 -3.18
N THR A 51 -21.74 7.78 -2.35
CA THR A 51 -22.44 6.55 -2.76
C THR A 51 -23.49 6.20 -1.72
N GLU A 52 -24.64 5.70 -2.18
CA GLU A 52 -25.69 5.19 -1.28
C GLU A 52 -25.29 3.85 -0.64
N GLU A 53 -24.36 3.13 -1.27
CA GLU A 53 -23.84 1.85 -0.77
C GLU A 53 -22.77 1.99 0.32
N ARG A 54 -22.36 3.22 0.67
CA ARG A 54 -21.29 3.46 1.65
C ARG A 54 -21.62 2.80 2.99
N ARG A 55 -20.66 2.02 3.50
CA ARG A 55 -20.82 1.28 4.77
C ARG A 55 -20.19 1.96 5.99
N GLY A 56 -19.40 3.02 5.79
CA GLY A 56 -18.76 3.74 6.89
C GLY A 56 -17.79 4.84 6.44
N TYR A 57 -17.00 5.34 7.38
CA TYR A 57 -15.99 6.37 7.15
C TYR A 57 -14.62 5.93 7.70
N CYS A 58 -13.55 6.29 6.99
CA CYS A 58 -12.18 6.14 7.48
C CYS A 58 -11.75 7.36 8.29
N ASN A 59 -11.07 7.13 9.41
CA ASN A 59 -10.54 8.16 10.29
C ASN A 59 -9.01 8.28 10.15
N GLY A 60 -8.56 8.68 8.96
CA GLY A 60 -7.14 8.86 8.65
C GLY A 60 -6.34 7.55 8.65
N TYR A 61 -5.02 7.69 8.76
CA TYR A 61 -4.05 6.60 8.76
C TYR A 61 -3.27 6.57 10.06
N ARG A 62 -2.75 5.40 10.42
CA ARG A 62 -1.89 5.21 11.59
C ARG A 62 -0.72 4.32 11.22
N GLU A 63 0.48 4.87 11.40
CA GLU A 63 1.73 4.14 11.18
C GLU A 63 1.79 2.87 12.05
N LYS A 64 2.20 1.78 11.42
CA LYS A 64 2.45 0.48 12.01
C LYS A 64 3.77 -0.07 11.53
N SER A 65 4.65 -0.34 12.48
CA SER A 65 5.87 -1.08 12.21
C SER A 65 5.61 -2.59 12.19
N LEU A 66 6.04 -3.25 11.12
CA LEU A 66 6.00 -4.71 10.98
C LEU A 66 7.42 -5.27 10.92
N VAL A 67 7.68 -6.35 11.66
CA VAL A 67 8.94 -7.09 11.56
C VAL A 67 8.74 -8.22 10.56
N THR A 68 9.42 -8.16 9.42
CA THR A 68 9.32 -9.14 8.33
C THR A 68 10.68 -9.79 8.06
N ARG A 69 10.71 -10.80 7.18
CA ARG A 69 11.98 -11.46 6.78
C ARG A 69 12.94 -10.52 6.05
N ILE A 70 12.42 -9.47 5.43
CA ILE A 70 13.17 -8.50 4.61
C ILE A 70 13.53 -7.27 5.46
N GLY A 71 13.34 -7.35 6.78
CA GLY A 71 13.59 -6.27 7.72
C GLY A 71 12.30 -5.66 8.26
N ARG A 72 12.46 -4.48 8.86
CA ARG A 72 11.36 -3.72 9.45
C ARG A 72 10.72 -2.85 8.36
N LEU A 73 9.40 -2.99 8.20
CA LEU A 73 8.59 -2.16 7.31
C LEU A 73 7.74 -1.20 8.13
N VAL A 74 7.43 -0.03 7.58
CA VAL A 74 6.49 0.93 8.18
C VAL A 74 5.34 1.16 7.21
N LEU A 75 4.13 0.78 7.62
CA LEU A 75 2.89 0.94 6.83
C LEU A 75 1.96 1.95 7.49
#